data_AF-A0A0D0KUS2-F1
#
_entry.id   AF-A0A0D0KUS2-F1
#
_cell.length_a   1.000
_cell.length_b   1.000
_cell.length_c   1.000
_cell.angle_alpha   90.00
_cell.angle_beta   90.00
_cell.angle_gamma   90.00
#
_symmetry.space_group_name_H-M   'P 1'
#
loop_
_entity.id
_entity.type
_entity.pdbx_description
1 polymer ?
#
loop_
_entity_poly.entity_id
_entity_poly.type
_entity_poly.pdbx_seq_one_letter_code
_entity_poly.pdbx_strand_id
1 'polypeptide(L)'
;MADRIIAGQNSPTSHDAIAQQDAVDILENKLTQLRSLLHCCYGEEQDLLEAIGAEHRGNIMWIAADLAEDSIRLFQEMQRTPA
;
A
#
# COMPACT_ATOMS: atom_id res chain seq x y z
N MET A 1 51.51 -22.21 -5.60
CA MET A 1 50.79 -21.18 -6.37
C MET A 1 49.31 -21.55 -6.31
N ALA A 2 48.55 -20.92 -5.43
CA ALA A 2 47.11 -21.14 -5.33
C ALA A 2 46.46 -19.76 -5.50
N ASP A 3 46.00 -19.51 -6.72
CA ASP A 3 45.19 -18.34 -7.03
C ASP A 3 43.81 -18.84 -7.39
N ARG A 4 42.81 -18.37 -6.63
CA ARG A 4 41.49 -17.95 -7.08
C ARG A 4 40.63 -17.70 -5.84
N ILE A 5 40.75 -16.48 -5.32
CA ILE A 5 39.70 -15.92 -4.49
C ILE A 5 38.56 -15.57 -5.46
N ILE A 6 37.54 -16.41 -5.51
CA ILE A 6 36.28 -16.08 -6.17
C ILE A 6 35.62 -15.01 -5.31
N ALA A 7 35.81 -13.75 -5.69
CA ALA A 7 35.04 -12.64 -5.16
C ALA A 7 33.57 -12.91 -5.49
N GLY A 8 32.79 -13.24 -4.45
CA GLY A 8 31.34 -13.41 -4.57
C GLY A 8 30.75 -12.17 -5.23
N GLN A 9 30.13 -12.36 -6.38
CA GLN A 9 29.22 -11.37 -6.92
C GLN A 9 28.05 -11.31 -5.95
N ASN A 10 27.99 -10.23 -5.17
CA ASN A 10 26.83 -9.92 -4.36
C ASN A 10 25.69 -9.61 -5.32
N SER A 11 24.83 -10.58 -5.61
CA SER A 11 23.62 -10.39 -6.43
C SER A 11 22.68 -9.42 -5.72
N PRO A 12 22.48 -8.17 -6.21
CA PRO A 12 21.51 -7.24 -5.64
C PRO A 12 20.07 -7.64 -6.02
N THR A 13 19.93 -8.42 -7.09
CA THR A 13 18.68 -8.70 -7.79
C THR A 13 17.61 -9.42 -6.96
N SER A 14 18.00 -10.17 -5.93
CA SER A 14 17.06 -10.92 -5.10
C SER A 14 16.38 -10.03 -4.04
N HIS A 15 17.13 -9.11 -3.43
CA HIS A 15 16.60 -8.28 -2.35
C HIS A 15 15.66 -7.20 -2.88
N ASP A 16 16.03 -6.57 -4.00
CA ASP A 16 15.20 -5.53 -4.64
C ASP A 16 13.89 -6.10 -5.20
N ALA A 17 13.92 -7.31 -5.76
CA ALA A 17 12.71 -7.99 -6.24
C ALA A 17 11.75 -8.36 -5.10
N ILE A 18 12.27 -8.80 -3.95
CA ILE A 18 11.45 -9.09 -2.76
C ILE A 18 10.83 -7.80 -2.21
N ALA A 19 11.62 -6.73 -2.08
CA ALA A 19 11.14 -5.44 -1.59
C ALA A 19 10.08 -4.82 -2.52
N GLN A 20 10.22 -5.00 -3.83
CA GLN A 20 9.22 -4.55 -4.81
C GLN A 20 7.92 -5.36 -4.70
N GLN A 21 8.00 -6.69 -4.55
CA GLN A 21 6.82 -7.53 -4.34
C GLN A 21 6.09 -7.15 -3.04
N ASP A 22 6.84 -6.95 -1.95
CA ASP A 22 6.27 -6.51 -0.68
C ASP A 22 5.55 -5.16 -0.82
N ALA A 23 6.11 -4.22 -1.58
CA ALA A 23 5.49 -2.92 -1.83
C ALA A 23 4.18 -3.03 -2.65
N VAL A 24 4.14 -3.92 -3.65
CA VAL A 24 2.93 -4.22 -4.43
C VAL A 24 1.85 -4.80 -3.52
N ASP A 25 2.20 -5.77 -2.67
CA ASP A 25 1.26 -6.43 -1.76
C ASP A 25 0.68 -5.44 -0.74
N ILE A 26 1.52 -4.54 -0.20
CA ILE A 26 1.08 -3.47 0.70
C ILE A 26 0.12 -2.50 -0.02
N LEU A 27 0.42 -2.13 -1.27
CA LEU A 27 -0.44 -1.24 -2.06
C LEU A 27 -1.80 -1.89 -2.33
N GLU A 28 -1.82 -3.16 -2.73
CA GLU A 28 -3.05 -3.91 -2.96
C GLU A 28 -3.92 -3.99 -1.69
N ASN A 29 -3.29 -4.24 -0.55
CA ASN A 29 -3.98 -4.27 0.73
C ASN A 29 -4.59 -2.90 1.09
N LYS A 30 -3.83 -1.80 0.94
CA LYS A 30 -4.34 -0.43 1.21
C LYS A 30 -5.51 -0.07 0.29
N LEU A 31 -5.41 -0.38 -1.01
CA LEU A 31 -6.49 -0.15 -1.97
C LEU A 31 -7.73 -1.00 -1.66
N THR A 32 -7.54 -2.23 -1.19
CA THR A 32 -8.64 -3.09 -0.73
C THR A 32 -9.33 -2.51 0.50
N GLN A 33 -8.57 -2.01 1.48
CA GLN A 33 -9.14 -1.33 2.66
C GLN A 33 -9.92 -0.08 2.27
N LEU A 34 -9.36 0.76 1.39
CA LEU A 34 -10.04 1.95 0.89
C LEU A 34 -11.35 1.58 0.16
N ARG A 35 -11.31 0.56 -0.71
CA ARG A 35 -12.51 0.09 -1.42
C ARG A 35 -13.59 -0.41 -0.46
N SER A 36 -13.22 -1.20 0.54
CA SER A 36 -14.16 -1.71 1.55
C SER A 36 -14.78 -0.56 2.34
N LEU A 37 -13.97 0.42 2.76
CA LEU A 37 -14.44 1.59 3.50
C LEU A 37 -15.43 2.42 2.67
N LEU A 38 -15.13 2.65 1.38
CA LEU A 38 -16.02 3.35 0.48
C LEU A 38 -17.32 2.56 0.20
N HIS A 39 -17.26 1.23 0.18
CA HIS A 39 -18.45 0.40 0.03
C HIS A 39 -19.42 0.58 1.20
N CYS A 40 -18.92 0.66 2.44
CA CYS A 40 -19.74 1.02 3.60
C CYS A 40 -20.36 2.42 3.49
N CYS A 41 -19.72 3.33 2.74
CA CYS A 41 -20.21 4.71 2.62
C CYS A 41 -21.29 4.90 1.54
N TYR A 42 -21.26 4.09 0.48
CA TYR A 42 -22.09 4.31 -0.73
C TYR A 42 -22.92 3.09 -1.15
N GLY A 43 -22.97 2.03 -0.32
CA GLY A 43 -23.67 0.77 -0.59
C GLY A 43 -24.99 0.61 0.19
N GLU A 44 -25.45 -0.64 0.32
CA GLU A 44 -26.67 -1.01 1.08
C GLU A 44 -26.59 -0.64 2.58
N GLU A 45 -25.41 -0.28 3.06
CA GLU A 45 -25.14 0.14 4.44
C GLU A 45 -25.22 1.66 4.64
N GLN A 46 -25.70 2.43 3.67
CA GLN A 46 -25.80 3.89 3.80
C GLN A 46 -26.62 4.33 5.03
N ASP A 47 -27.69 3.60 5.37
CA ASP A 47 -28.49 3.86 6.58
C ASP A 47 -27.66 3.72 7.88
N LEU A 48 -26.68 2.80 7.90
CA LEU A 48 -25.76 2.64 9.02
C LEU A 48 -24.83 3.85 9.14
N LEU A 49 -24.32 4.35 8.00
CA LEU A 49 -23.46 5.53 7.95
C LEU A 49 -24.20 6.81 8.38
N GLU A 50 -25.48 6.92 8.05
CA GLU A 50 -26.32 8.04 8.50
C GLU A 50 -26.55 7.97 10.02
N ALA A 51 -26.75 6.76 10.56
CA ALA A 51 -26.99 6.49 11.98
C ALA A 51 -25.79 6.76 12.90
N ILE A 52 -24.55 6.59 12.43
CA ILE A 52 -23.34 6.86 13.25
C ILE A 52 -23.09 8.35 13.50
N GLY A 53 -23.82 9.26 12.84
CA GLY A 53 -23.71 10.70 13.11
C GLY A 53 -22.52 11.41 12.44
N ALA A 54 -22.55 12.74 12.46
CA ALA A 54 -21.70 13.59 11.63
C ALA A 54 -20.20 13.52 11.97
N GLU A 55 -19.85 13.40 13.26
CA GLU A 55 -18.48 13.28 13.72
C GLU A 55 -17.83 11.98 13.21
N HIS A 56 -18.49 10.85 13.40
CA HIS A 56 -17.98 9.56 12.96
C HIS A 56 -17.88 9.48 11.42
N ARG A 57 -18.80 10.10 10.68
CA ARG A 57 -18.67 10.26 9.23
C ARG A 57 -17.45 11.09 8.83
N GLY A 58 -17.18 12.18 9.55
CA GLY A 58 -15.98 13.00 9.34
C GLY A 58 -14.70 12.18 9.53
N ASN A 59 -14.65 11.36 10.59
CA ASN A 59 -13.51 10.48 10.85
C ASN A 59 -13.32 9.42 9.76
N ILE A 60 -14.41 8.81 9.27
CA ILE A 60 -14.35 7.84 8.15
C ILE A 60 -13.81 8.51 6.88
N MET A 61 -14.29 9.71 6.55
CA MET A 61 -13.81 10.44 5.38
C MET A 61 -12.33 10.83 5.52
N TRP A 62 -11.90 11.17 6.73
CA TRP A 62 -10.50 11.43 7.04
C TRP A 62 -9.63 10.19 6.84
N ILE A 63 -10.06 9.02 7.33
CA ILE A 63 -9.37 7.74 7.11
C ILE A 63 -9.28 7.40 5.62
N ALA A 64 -10.35 7.62 4.86
CA ALA A 64 -10.36 7.39 3.42
C ALA A 64 -9.35 8.29 2.69
N ALA A 65 -9.25 9.56 3.10
CA ALA A 65 -8.27 10.50 2.54
C ALA A 65 -6.83 10.08 2.87
N ASP A 66 -6.56 9.67 4.11
CA ASP A 66 -5.25 9.19 4.55
C ASP A 66 -4.81 7.92 3.78
N LEU A 67 -5.71 6.93 3.66
CA LEU A 67 -5.48 5.73 2.85
C LEU A 67 -5.18 6.04 1.37
N ALA A 68 -5.86 7.04 0.80
CA ALA A 68 -5.61 7.45 -0.58
C ALA A 68 -4.23 8.12 -0.72
N GLU A 69 -3.85 9.00 0.21
CA GLU A 69 -2.54 9.66 0.20
C GLU A 69 -1.39 8.65 0.36
N ASP A 70 -1.52 7.72 1.30
CA ASP A 70 -0.58 6.63 1.50
C ASP A 70 -0.41 5.76 0.25
N SER A 71 -1.53 5.41 -0.39
CA SER A 71 -1.50 4.59 -1.62
C SER A 71 -0.79 5.32 -2.76
N ILE A 72 -1.02 6.63 -2.91
CA ILE A 72 -0.33 7.46 -3.90
C ILE A 72 1.17 7.52 -3.59
N ARG A 73 1.54 7.74 -2.33
CA ARG A 73 2.95 7.81 -1.90
C ARG A 73 3.68 6.50 -2.22
N LEU A 74 3.10 5.38 -1.83
CA LEU A 74 3.68 4.05 -2.06
C LEU A 74 3.81 3.76 -3.57
N PHE A 75 2.80 4.09 -4.36
CA PHE A 75 2.85 3.95 -5.81
C PHE A 75 3.96 4.82 -6.45
N GLN A 76 4.20 6.02 -5.95
CA GLN A 76 5.29 6.87 -6.42
C GLN A 76 6.67 6.34 -6.00
N GLU A 77 6.80 5.82 -4.78
CA GLU A 77 8.04 5.20 -4.30
C GLU A 77 8.41 4.00 -5.18
N MET A 78 7.45 3.14 -5.51
CA MET A 78 7.66 2.03 -6.43
C MET A 78 8.13 2.46 -7.83
N GLN A 79 7.71 3.62 -8.31
CA GLN A 79 8.17 4.16 -9.60
C GLN A 79 9.56 4.82 -9.52
N ARG A 80 10.00 5.22 -8.32
CA ARG A 80 11.30 5.87 -8.11
C ARG A 80 12.43 4.87 -7.89
N THR A 81 12.14 3.62 -7.54
CA THR A 81 13.14 2.56 -7.39
C THR A 81 13.45 1.93 -8.76
N PRO A 82 14.60 2.21 -9.40
CA PRO A 82 14.99 1.51 -10.61
C PRO A 82 15.35 0.06 -10.28
N ALA A 83 14.86 -0.86 -11.11
CA ALA A 83 15.21 -2.29 -11.08
C ALA A 83 16.67 -2.57 -11.47
#